data_AF-A0A833E6U9-F1
#
_entry.id   AF-A0A833E6U9-F1
#
_cell.length_a   1.000
_cell.length_b   1.000
_cell.length_c   1.000
_cell.angle_alpha   90.00
_cell.angle_beta   90.00
_cell.angle_gamma   90.00
#
_symmetry.space_group_name_H-M   'P 1'
#
loop_
_entity.id
_entity.type
_entity.pdbx_description
1 polymer ?
#
loop_
_entity_poly.entity_id
_entity_poly.type
_entity_poly.pdbx_seq_one_letter_code
_entity_poly.pdbx_strand_id
1 'polypeptide(L)'
;MRRKLLQYMKKKLLEKSKEEVTPKPKSPKDIVYGALEDDRAREILELVKEQYPEAYDYVIETLARLIEGGAITSLDGYTLYNILLQLGLNIRLPLRIKFVKKGKTVDIKEYLES
;
A
#
# COMPACT_ATOMS: atom_id res chain seq x y z
N MET A 1 -28.83 19.04 40.09
CA MET A 1 -28.20 17.72 39.79
C MET A 1 -28.05 17.40 38.30
N ARG A 2 -29.04 17.68 37.42
CA ARG A 2 -29.00 17.31 35.99
C ARG A 2 -27.78 17.78 35.19
N ARG A 3 -27.24 18.97 35.48
CA ARG A 3 -26.05 19.53 34.79
C ARG A 3 -24.78 18.69 34.97
N LYS A 4 -24.55 18.14 36.16
CA LYS A 4 -23.35 17.31 36.45
C LYS A 4 -23.42 15.97 35.71
N LEU A 5 -24.61 15.38 35.61
CA LEU A 5 -24.82 14.13 34.90
C LEU A 5 -24.57 14.28 33.39
N LEU A 6 -25.08 15.36 32.78
CA LEU A 6 -24.85 15.66 31.37
C LEU A 6 -23.36 15.89 31.05
N GLN A 7 -22.63 16.58 31.93
CA GLN A 7 -21.18 16.77 31.75
C GLN A 7 -20.41 15.45 31.87
N TYR A 8 -20.80 14.58 32.80
CA TYR A 8 -20.20 13.26 32.96
C TYR A 8 -20.44 12.37 31.73
N MET A 9 -21.65 12.37 31.18
CA MET A 9 -21.98 11.64 29.94
C MET A 9 -21.18 12.18 28.74
N LYS A 10 -21.06 13.51 28.62
CA LYS A 10 -20.27 14.13 27.55
C LYS A 10 -18.79 13.77 27.66
N LYS A 11 -18.23 13.75 28.88
CA LYS A 11 -16.84 13.34 29.13
C LYS A 11 -16.60 11.88 28.76
N LYS A 12 -17.50 10.97 29.16
CA LYS A 12 -17.41 9.55 28.78
C LYS A 12 -17.53 9.31 27.28
N LEU A 13 -18.38 10.07 26.59
CA LEU A 13 -18.49 10.01 25.13
C LEU A 13 -17.17 10.46 24.47
N LEU A 14 -16.60 11.58 24.94
CA LEU A 14 -15.29 12.07 24.48
C LEU A 14 -14.13 11.10 24.80
N GLU A 15 -14.17 10.40 25.93
CA GLU A 15 -13.17 9.36 26.27
C GLU A 15 -13.31 8.14 25.36
N LYS A 16 -14.54 7.65 25.11
CA LYS A 16 -14.79 6.58 24.12
C LYS A 16 -14.37 6.96 22.70
N SER A 17 -14.68 8.19 22.26
CA SER A 17 -14.26 8.69 20.95
C SER A 17 -12.74 8.86 20.86
N LYS A 18 -12.02 9.02 21.98
CA LYS A 18 -10.55 9.04 21.98
C LYS A 18 -9.95 7.64 21.94
N GLU A 19 -10.58 6.67 22.60
CA GLU A 19 -10.17 5.24 22.56
C GLU A 19 -10.37 4.61 21.17
N GLU A 20 -11.37 5.06 20.39
CA GLU A 20 -11.56 4.62 19.00
C GLU A 20 -10.56 5.24 18.01
N VAL A 21 -9.88 6.32 18.40
CA VAL A 21 -8.98 7.11 17.53
C VAL A 21 -7.51 6.89 17.87
N THR A 22 -7.17 6.10 18.90
CA THR A 22 -5.79 5.62 19.03
C THR A 22 -5.52 4.68 17.84
N PRO A 23 -4.70 5.08 16.86
CA PRO A 23 -4.35 4.17 15.80
C PRO A 23 -3.62 3.01 16.48
N LYS A 24 -4.11 1.79 16.29
CA LYS A 24 -3.32 0.59 16.61
C LYS A 24 -1.92 0.80 16.03
N PRO A 25 -0.85 0.37 16.72
CA PRO A 25 0.49 0.42 16.15
C PRO A 25 0.41 -0.23 14.77
N LYS A 26 0.55 0.57 13.71
CA LYS A 26 0.43 0.08 12.35
C LYS A 26 1.60 -0.87 12.14
N SER A 27 1.33 -2.09 11.70
CA SER A 27 2.44 -2.97 11.38
C SER A 27 3.25 -2.36 10.21
N PRO A 28 4.54 -2.67 10.07
CA PRO A 28 5.32 -2.26 8.91
C PRO A 28 4.63 -2.57 7.58
N LYS A 29 3.91 -3.71 7.51
CA LYS A 29 3.09 -4.08 6.36
C LYS A 29 1.96 -3.06 6.14
N ASP A 30 1.19 -2.73 7.17
CA ASP A 30 0.08 -1.77 7.04
C ASP A 30 0.55 -0.38 6.60
N ILE A 31 1.74 0.04 7.04
CA ILE A 31 2.37 1.31 6.62
C ILE A 31 2.68 1.27 5.13
N VAL A 32 3.36 0.22 4.66
CA VAL A 32 3.74 0.08 3.25
C VAL A 32 2.51 -0.04 2.36
N TYR A 33 1.55 -0.91 2.68
CA TYR A 33 0.33 -1.08 1.87
C TYR A 33 -0.52 0.19 1.83
N GLY A 34 -0.49 1.01 2.89
CA GLY A 34 -1.17 2.31 2.93
C GLY A 34 -0.53 3.37 2.03
N ALA A 35 0.73 3.20 1.64
CA ALA A 35 1.46 4.13 0.77
C ALA A 35 1.41 3.74 -0.73
N LEU A 36 0.88 2.57 -1.08
CA LEU A 36 0.78 2.12 -2.48
C LEU A 36 -0.33 2.88 -3.22
N GLU A 37 0.02 3.56 -4.30
CA GLU A 37 -0.91 4.41 -5.06
C GLU A 37 -1.78 3.64 -6.06
N ASP A 38 -1.21 2.61 -6.69
CA ASP A 38 -1.86 1.90 -7.79
C ASP A 38 -1.84 0.37 -7.60
N ASP A 39 -2.67 -0.32 -8.39
CA ASP A 39 -2.75 -1.79 -8.36
C ASP A 39 -1.45 -2.44 -8.84
N ARG A 40 -0.65 -1.72 -9.63
CA ARG A 40 0.64 -2.20 -10.12
C ARG A 40 1.66 -2.29 -8.99
N ALA A 41 1.70 -1.33 -8.09
CA ALA A 41 2.56 -1.35 -6.91
C ALA A 41 2.19 -2.53 -6.00
N ARG A 42 0.89 -2.82 -5.85
CA ARG A 42 0.41 -4.02 -5.12
C ARG A 42 0.88 -5.31 -5.78
N GLU A 43 0.70 -5.44 -7.10
CA GLU A 43 1.14 -6.61 -7.87
C GLU A 43 2.67 -6.82 -7.74
N ILE A 44 3.46 -5.75 -7.83
CA ILE A 44 4.91 -5.82 -7.66
C ILE A 44 5.29 -6.30 -6.27
N LEU A 45 4.64 -5.79 -5.22
CA LEU A 45 4.94 -6.19 -3.85
C LEU A 45 4.62 -7.68 -3.58
N GLU A 46 3.53 -8.20 -4.16
CA GLU A 46 3.23 -9.63 -4.10
C GLU A 46 4.28 -10.45 -4.89
N LEU A 47 4.73 -9.98 -6.06
CA LEU A 47 5.80 -10.64 -6.80
C LEU A 47 7.12 -10.67 -6.03
N VAL A 48 7.43 -9.64 -5.22
CA VAL A 48 8.60 -9.69 -4.31
C VAL A 48 8.44 -10.81 -3.30
N LYS A 49 7.26 -10.94 -2.70
CA LYS A 49 6.97 -11.99 -1.71
C LYS A 49 7.10 -13.39 -2.30
N GLU A 50 6.67 -13.57 -3.55
CA GLU A 50 6.75 -14.85 -4.26
C GLU A 50 8.18 -15.18 -4.72
N GLN A 51 8.91 -14.20 -5.28
CA GLN A 51 10.23 -14.43 -5.88
C GLN A 51 11.38 -14.34 -4.88
N TYR A 52 11.23 -13.54 -3.83
CA TYR A 52 12.26 -13.26 -2.82
C TYR A 52 11.68 -13.30 -1.38
N PRO A 53 11.10 -14.43 -0.94
CA PRO A 53 10.46 -14.54 0.37
C PRO A 53 11.43 -14.23 1.53
N GLU A 54 12.71 -14.60 1.40
CA GLU A 54 13.75 -14.33 2.40
C GLU A 54 14.09 -12.84 2.55
N ALA A 55 13.94 -12.05 1.48
CA ALA A 55 14.21 -10.61 1.50
C ALA A 55 12.95 -9.79 1.78
N TYR A 56 11.76 -10.37 1.61
CA TYR A 56 10.49 -9.67 1.68
C TYR A 56 10.28 -8.92 2.99
N ASP A 57 10.51 -9.57 4.14
CA ASP A 57 10.30 -8.92 5.43
C ASP A 57 11.28 -7.75 5.65
N TYR A 58 12.54 -7.90 5.19
CA TYR A 58 13.53 -6.82 5.23
C TYR A 58 13.15 -5.63 4.32
N VAL A 59 12.63 -5.92 3.13
CA VAL A 59 12.11 -4.90 2.20
C VAL A 59 10.96 -4.13 2.84
N ILE A 60 10.00 -4.83 3.43
CA ILE A 60 8.85 -4.21 4.11
C ILE A 60 9.31 -3.31 5.26
N GLU A 61 10.22 -3.78 6.10
CA GLU A 61 10.75 -2.98 7.21
C GLU A 61 11.47 -1.73 6.70
N THR A 62 12.27 -1.87 5.65
CA THR A 62 13.02 -0.75 5.05
C THR A 62 12.07 0.29 4.46
N LEU A 63 11.07 -0.15 3.68
CA LEU A 63 10.06 0.74 3.10
C LEU A 63 9.25 1.43 4.20
N ALA A 64 8.83 0.71 5.24
CA ALA A 64 8.10 1.28 6.36
C ALA A 64 8.91 2.40 7.06
N ARG A 65 10.20 2.17 7.32
CA ARG A 65 11.08 3.21 7.91
C ARG A 65 11.22 4.44 7.02
N LEU A 66 11.32 4.25 5.70
CA LEU A 66 11.41 5.36 4.75
C LEU A 66 10.12 6.19 4.69
N ILE A 67 8.97 5.52 4.78
CA ILE A 67 7.65 6.17 4.81
C ILE A 67 7.45 6.92 6.12
N GLU A 68 7.74 6.29 7.26
CA GLU A 68 7.67 6.94 8.58
C GLU A 68 8.64 8.12 8.70
N GLY A 69 9.82 8.01 8.09
CA GLY A 69 10.80 9.08 7.99
C GLY A 69 10.38 10.23 7.05
N GLY A 70 9.26 10.10 6.33
CA GLY A 70 8.76 11.11 5.41
C GLY A 70 9.58 11.24 4.12
N ALA A 71 10.52 10.33 3.86
CA ALA A 71 11.31 10.31 2.63
C ALA A 71 10.46 9.85 1.44
N ILE A 72 9.44 9.03 1.70
CA ILE A 72 8.51 8.50 0.71
C ILE A 72 7.09 8.72 1.22
N THR A 73 6.32 9.56 0.52
CA THR A 73 4.90 9.77 0.86
C THR A 73 4.01 8.74 0.18
N SER A 74 4.40 8.32 -1.03
CA SER A 74 3.59 7.44 -1.86
C SER A 74 4.45 6.63 -2.83
N LEU A 75 3.95 5.47 -3.23
CA LEU A 75 4.64 4.47 -4.03
C LEU A 75 3.73 4.01 -5.18
N ASP A 76 4.01 4.49 -6.39
CA ASP A 76 3.47 3.91 -7.61
C ASP A 76 4.30 2.69 -8.05
N GLY A 77 3.78 1.92 -9.02
CA GLY A 77 4.45 0.70 -9.46
C GLY A 77 5.85 0.95 -10.05
N TYR A 78 6.07 2.10 -10.68
CA TYR A 78 7.38 2.43 -11.25
C TYR A 78 8.42 2.76 -10.17
N THR A 79 8.05 3.59 -9.20
CA THR A 79 8.93 4.01 -8.10
C THR A 79 9.30 2.81 -7.24
N LEU A 80 8.32 1.99 -6.87
CA LEU A 80 8.55 0.77 -6.08
C LEU A 80 9.53 -0.17 -6.80
N TYR A 81 9.34 -0.40 -8.11
CA TYR A 81 10.24 -1.24 -8.90
C TYR A 81 11.68 -0.72 -8.92
N ASN A 82 11.88 0.60 -9.08
CA ASN A 82 13.21 1.18 -9.08
C ASN A 82 13.92 1.05 -7.72
N ILE A 83 13.19 1.22 -6.62
CA ILE A 83 13.73 1.00 -5.27
C ILE A 83 14.20 -0.46 -5.13
N LEU A 84 13.37 -1.41 -5.57
CA LEU A 84 13.69 -2.83 -5.51
C LEU A 84 14.91 -3.18 -6.37
N LEU A 85 15.04 -2.59 -7.57
CA LEU A 85 16.24 -2.72 -8.39
C LEU A 85 17.50 -2.17 -7.70
N GLN A 86 17.41 -1.01 -7.02
CA GLN A 86 18.52 -0.44 -6.26
C GLN A 86 18.93 -1.32 -5.07
N LEU A 87 17.99 -2.09 -4.51
CA LEU A 87 18.24 -3.11 -3.50
C LEU A 87 18.81 -4.42 -4.09
N GLY A 88 18.99 -4.51 -5.40
CA GLY A 88 19.48 -5.69 -6.10
C GLY A 88 18.42 -6.75 -6.40
N LEU A 89 17.14 -6.45 -6.18
CA LEU A 89 16.02 -7.35 -6.42
C LEU A 89 15.50 -7.15 -7.85
N ASN A 90 15.96 -8.00 -8.77
CA ASN A 90 15.48 -8.00 -10.14
C ASN A 90 14.21 -8.85 -10.27
N ILE A 91 13.05 -8.21 -10.13
CA ILE A 91 11.75 -8.88 -10.13
C ILE A 91 11.29 -9.09 -11.56
N ARG A 92 10.96 -10.32 -11.92
CA ARG A 92 10.35 -10.62 -13.22
C ARG A 92 8.90 -10.19 -13.21
N LEU A 93 8.58 -9.15 -13.97
CA LEU A 93 7.22 -8.68 -14.17
C LEU A 93 6.54 -9.44 -15.32
N PRO A 94 5.30 -9.92 -15.16
CA PRO A 94 4.53 -10.48 -16.27
C PRO A 94 4.25 -9.39 -17.32
N LEU A 95 4.55 -9.67 -18.59
CA LEU A 95 4.27 -8.74 -19.69
C LEU A 95 2.76 -8.70 -19.95
N ARG A 96 2.12 -7.54 -19.76
CA ARG A 96 0.75 -7.27 -20.22
C ARG A 96 0.81 -6.41 -21.47
N ILE A 97 0.54 -7.01 -22.63
CA ILE A 97 0.52 -6.31 -23.91
C ILE A 97 -0.85 -5.67 -24.12
N LYS A 98 -0.94 -4.34 -24.07
CA LYS A 98 -2.17 -3.58 -24.37
C LYS A 98 -2.14 -3.09 -25.83
N PHE A 99 -3.19 -3.35 -26.60
CA PHE A 99 -3.33 -2.86 -27.98
C PHE A 99 -4.26 -1.64 -28.02
N VAL A 100 -3.92 -0.63 -28.83
CA VAL A 100 -4.80 0.54 -29.05
C VAL A 100 -5.34 0.47 -30.48
N LYS A 101 -6.65 0.24 -30.64
CA LYS A 101 -7.33 0.23 -31.94
C LYS A 101 -8.36 1.34 -31.99
N LYS A 102 -8.22 2.27 -32.95
CA LYS A 102 -9.13 3.42 -33.13
C LYS A 102 -9.38 4.23 -31.84
N GLY A 103 -8.34 4.42 -31.04
CA GLY A 103 -8.40 5.20 -29.79
C GLY A 103 -9.03 4.47 -28.59
N LYS A 104 -9.43 3.21 -28.73
CA LYS A 104 -9.83 2.35 -27.60
C LYS A 104 -8.74 1.33 -27.29
N THR A 105 -8.38 1.23 -26.01
CA THR A 105 -7.48 0.19 -25.50
C THR A 105 -8.24 -1.13 -25.46
N VAL A 106 -7.76 -2.13 -26.18
CA VAL A 106 -8.33 -3.48 -26.25
C VAL A 106 -7.27 -4.45 -25.75
N ASP A 107 -7.66 -5.39 -24.90
CA ASP A 107 -6.73 -6.41 -24.40
C ASP A 107 -6.47 -7.47 -25.49
N ILE A 108 -5.25 -8.02 -25.54
CA ILE A 108 -4.85 -8.94 -26.63
C ILE A 108 -5.75 -10.18 -26.71
N LYS A 109 -6.26 -10.63 -25.55
CA LYS A 109 -7.17 -11.77 -25.44
C LYS A 109 -8.48 -11.51 -26.17
N GLU A 110 -9.05 -10.30 -26.02
CA GLU A 110 -10.29 -9.92 -26.71
C GLU A 110 -10.09 -9.83 -28.23
N TYR A 111 -8.88 -9.49 -28.70
CA TYR A 111 -8.58 -9.40 -30.12
C TYR A 111 -8.41 -10.77 -30.81
N LEU A 112 -7.94 -11.79 -30.09
CA LEU A 112 -7.71 -13.13 -30.64
C LEU A 112 -8.98 -13.99 -30.72
N GLU A 113 -10.02 -13.65 -29.96
CA GLU A 113 -11.31 -14.36 -29.95
C GLU A 113 -12.37 -13.74 -30.89
N SER A 114 -12.04 -12.66 -31.62
CA SER A 114 -12.92 -11.96 -32.58
C SER A 114 -12.54 -12.19 -34.03
#